data_AF-A0A1G0F715-F1
#
_entry.id   AF-A0A1G0F715-F1
#
_cell.length_a   1.000
_cell.length_b   1.000
_cell.length_c   1.000
_cell.angle_alpha   90.00
_cell.angle_beta   90.00
_cell.angle_gamma   90.00
#
_symmetry.space_group_name_H-M   'P 1'
#
loop_
_entity.id
_entity.type
_entity.pdbx_description
1 polymer ?
#
loop_
_entity_poly.entity_id
_entity_poly.type
_entity_poly.pdbx_seq_one_letter_code
_entity_poly.pdbx_strand_id
1 'polypeptide(L)'
;MKVFVYFVIAIAAIYFVMKKVRRKKSTIIYKQDLLEEADQLSDNSSDNISDEEGIIEVRESVQKDPTIKVKDFVTIYVIAPAKRLFGGYDMLQAILATGLQYGDQQIFHYYQGKNRTGKKLFSVASADEPGEFDLSKIGNFSCSGLILYQKIADYQKPVTIFDLMLDVAYQLAEDLGGEVRLAKDYPWTEELSESIRQQLLKQTVI
;
A
#
# COMPACT_ATOMS: atom_id res chain seq x y z
N MET A 1 40.97 -13.70 -4.57
CA MET A 1 39.57 -13.82 -5.02
C MET A 1 38.54 -13.67 -3.90
N LYS A 2 38.69 -14.35 -2.74
CA LYS A 2 37.71 -14.27 -1.63
C LYS A 2 37.50 -12.85 -1.06
N VAL A 3 38.55 -12.04 -0.94
CA VAL A 3 38.48 -10.64 -0.42
C VAL A 3 37.61 -9.73 -1.29
N PHE A 4 37.66 -9.90 -2.62
CA PHE A 4 36.86 -9.09 -3.55
C PHE A 4 35.36 -9.43 -3.45
N VAL A 5 35.01 -10.70 -3.24
CA VAL A 5 33.63 -11.15 -3.06
C VAL A 5 33.00 -10.55 -1.79
N TYR A 6 33.75 -10.48 -0.68
CA TYR A 6 33.26 -9.84 0.55
C TYR A 6 33.01 -8.33 0.38
N PHE A 7 33.83 -7.64 -0.41
CA PHE A 7 33.67 -6.20 -0.64
C PHE A 7 32.38 -5.88 -1.41
N VAL A 8 32.05 -6.68 -2.43
CA VAL A 8 30.81 -6.53 -3.21
C VAL A 8 29.58 -6.80 -2.33
N ILE A 9 29.62 -7.86 -1.51
CA ILE A 9 28.52 -8.18 -0.58
C ILE A 9 28.34 -7.07 0.47
N ALA A 10 29.44 -6.52 1.00
CA ALA A 10 29.40 -5.43 1.97
C ALA A 10 28.82 -4.15 1.39
N ILE A 11 29.18 -3.77 0.16
CA ILE A 11 28.60 -2.59 -0.52
C ILE A 11 27.10 -2.80 -0.75
N ALA A 12 26.69 -3.97 -1.22
CA ALA A 12 25.27 -4.28 -1.42
C ALA A 12 24.48 -4.23 -0.11
N ALA A 13 25.05 -4.74 0.99
CA ALA A 13 24.45 -4.67 2.31
C ALA A 13 24.34 -3.23 2.84
N ILE A 14 25.39 -2.41 2.67
CA ILE A 14 25.37 -0.99 3.05
C ILE A 14 24.32 -0.22 2.24
N TYR A 15 24.28 -0.43 0.92
CA TYR A 15 23.27 0.16 0.05
C TYR A 15 21.85 -0.23 0.47
N PHE A 16 21.65 -1.52 0.78
CA PHE A 16 20.37 -2.03 1.28
C PHE A 16 19.96 -1.36 2.59
N VAL A 17 20.87 -1.25 3.56
CA VAL A 17 20.62 -0.57 4.84
C VAL A 17 20.32 0.91 4.63
N MET A 18 21.09 1.61 3.80
CA MET A 18 20.86 3.03 3.50
C MET A 18 19.51 3.26 2.81
N LYS A 19 19.11 2.37 1.89
CA LYS A 19 17.78 2.40 1.24
C LYS A 19 16.66 2.20 2.27
N LYS A 20 16.83 1.27 3.21
CA LYS A 20 15.88 1.00 4.30
C LYS A 20 15.74 2.20 5.26
N VAL A 21 16.85 2.84 5.62
CA VAL A 21 16.84 4.05 6.48
C VAL A 21 16.16 5.22 5.77
N ARG A 22 16.41 5.41 4.46
CA ARG A 22 15.72 6.46 3.67
C ARG A 22 14.22 6.25 3.66
N ARG A 23 13.73 5.03 3.41
CA ARG A 23 12.29 4.70 3.45
C ARG A 23 11.68 5.00 4.82
N LYS A 24 12.29 4.51 5.91
CA LYS A 24 11.79 4.76 7.26
C LYS A 24 11.71 6.25 7.60
N LYS A 25 12.66 7.07 7.11
CA LYS A 25 12.64 8.53 7.27
C LYS A 25 11.52 9.18 6.46
N SER A 26 11.31 8.77 5.21
CA SER A 26 10.20 9.24 4.36
C SER A 26 8.86 8.97 5.03
N THR A 27 8.60 7.73 5.42
CA THR A 27 7.35 7.32 6.10
C THR A 27 7.10 8.13 7.38
N ILE A 28 8.14 8.47 8.15
CA ILE A 28 8.01 9.32 9.34
C ILE A 28 7.60 10.75 8.96
N ILE A 29 8.19 11.34 7.92
CA ILE A 29 7.86 12.70 7.46
C ILE A 29 6.40 12.75 6.97
N TYR A 30 5.98 11.81 6.13
CA TYR A 30 4.59 11.74 5.68
C TYR A 30 3.61 11.58 6.84
N LYS A 31 3.97 10.74 7.82
CA LYS A 31 3.15 10.54 9.02
C LYS A 31 3.07 11.79 9.88
N GLN A 32 4.13 12.58 9.96
CA GLN A 32 4.15 13.86 10.65
C GLN A 32 3.22 14.87 9.96
N ASP A 33 3.34 15.04 8.64
CA ASP A 33 2.49 15.94 7.85
C ASP A 33 1.00 15.58 7.96
N LEU A 34 0.68 14.29 7.91
CA LEU A 34 -0.70 13.79 8.07
C LEU A 34 -1.23 13.91 9.50
N LEU A 35 -0.35 13.88 10.52
CA LEU A 35 -0.75 14.05 11.93
C LEU A 35 -0.96 15.51 12.29
N GLU A 36 -0.18 16.43 11.73
CA GLU A 36 -0.31 17.88 11.96
C GLU A 36 -1.60 18.47 11.35
N GLU A 37 -2.12 17.86 10.28
CA GLU A 37 -3.34 18.29 9.60
C GLU A 37 -4.63 17.77 10.26
N ALA A 38 -4.54 16.70 11.08
CA ALA A 38 -5.68 16.12 11.81
C ALA A 38 -6.20 17.03 12.93
N ASP A 39 -5.39 17.97 13.40
CA ASP A 39 -5.74 18.90 14.48
C ASP A 39 -6.56 20.11 14.01
N GLN A 40 -6.72 20.30 12.69
CA GLN A 40 -7.40 21.47 12.10
C GLN A 40 -8.76 21.18 11.45
N LEU A 41 -9.18 19.92 11.35
CA LEU A 41 -10.44 19.50 10.71
C LEU A 41 -11.15 18.43 11.54
N SER A 42 -11.46 18.75 12.79
CA SER A 42 -12.40 17.98 13.60
C SER A 42 -13.83 18.52 13.40
N ASP A 43 -14.41 18.34 12.22
CA ASP A 43 -15.88 18.31 12.10
C ASP A 43 -16.34 17.67 10.78
N ASN A 44 -17.15 16.61 10.91
CA ASN A 44 -17.86 15.83 9.88
C ASN A 44 -16.97 15.10 8.84
N SER A 45 -17.22 13.86 8.44
CA SER A 45 -18.37 12.96 8.53
C SER A 45 -17.85 11.51 8.47
N SER A 46 -18.51 10.60 9.17
CA SER A 46 -18.36 9.16 8.95
C SER A 46 -19.06 8.83 7.63
N ASP A 47 -18.37 9.03 6.51
CA ASP A 47 -18.89 8.67 5.20
C ASP A 47 -18.87 7.14 5.07
N ASN A 48 -20.02 6.54 5.42
CA ASN A 48 -20.45 5.24 4.93
C ASN A 48 -20.70 5.36 3.43
N ILE A 49 -19.64 5.26 2.62
CA ILE A 49 -19.76 4.86 1.23
C ILE A 49 -19.29 3.41 1.18
N SER A 50 -20.18 2.53 0.72
CA SER A 50 -19.99 1.09 0.60
C SER A 50 -18.72 0.78 -0.19
N ASP A 51 -17.63 0.57 0.53
CA ASP A 51 -16.29 0.23 0.04
C ASP A 51 -16.28 -1.06 -0.85
N GLU A 52 -17.40 -1.78 -0.97
CA GLU A 52 -17.59 -3.07 -1.66
C GLU A 52 -17.63 -2.87 -3.18
N GLU A 53 -18.30 -1.82 -3.64
CA GLU A 53 -18.28 -1.40 -5.05
C GLU A 53 -16.87 -0.95 -5.46
N GLY A 54 -16.14 -0.31 -4.53
CA GLY A 54 -14.77 0.15 -4.75
C GLY A 54 -13.78 -0.99 -4.99
N ILE A 55 -13.90 -2.15 -4.32
CA ILE A 55 -13.00 -3.30 -4.53
C ILE A 55 -13.19 -3.89 -5.94
N ILE A 56 -14.44 -4.02 -6.39
CA ILE A 56 -14.77 -4.55 -7.71
C ILE A 56 -14.30 -3.58 -8.80
N GLU A 57 -14.58 -2.29 -8.65
CA GLU A 57 -14.15 -1.25 -9.59
C GLU A 57 -12.61 -1.11 -9.65
N VAL A 58 -11.92 -1.23 -8.52
CA VAL A 58 -10.45 -1.29 -8.43
C VAL A 58 -9.90 -2.48 -9.20
N ARG A 59 -10.50 -3.67 -9.06
CA ARG A 59 -10.04 -4.87 -9.78
C ARG A 59 -10.27 -4.76 -11.30
N GLU A 60 -11.42 -4.24 -11.72
CA GLU A 60 -11.76 -4.09 -13.13
C GLU A 60 -10.93 -3.01 -13.83
N SER A 61 -10.68 -1.88 -13.16
CA SER A 61 -9.90 -0.76 -13.72
C SER A 61 -8.43 -1.13 -13.96
N VAL A 62 -7.83 -1.97 -13.10
CA VAL A 62 -6.43 -2.39 -13.22
C VAL A 62 -6.21 -3.43 -14.32
N GLN A 63 -7.18 -4.32 -14.58
CA GLN A 63 -7.02 -5.37 -15.60
C GLN A 63 -7.08 -4.84 -17.04
N LYS A 64 -7.60 -3.62 -17.26
CA LYS A 64 -8.01 -3.16 -18.60
C LYS A 64 -7.03 -2.20 -19.28
N ASP A 65 -6.24 -1.42 -18.54
CA ASP A 65 -5.30 -0.45 -19.12
C ASP A 65 -4.10 -0.16 -18.19
N PRO A 66 -2.85 -0.49 -18.59
CA PRO A 66 -1.64 -0.15 -17.82
C PRO A 66 -1.33 1.35 -17.84
N THR A 67 -1.98 2.14 -18.72
CA THR A 67 -2.03 3.60 -18.61
C THR A 67 -3.16 3.97 -17.67
N ILE A 68 -2.99 3.68 -16.37
CA ILE A 68 -3.98 4.01 -15.35
C ILE A 68 -4.29 5.50 -15.46
N LYS A 69 -5.48 5.82 -15.98
CA LYS A 69 -6.10 7.12 -15.72
C LYS A 69 -6.59 7.02 -14.29
N VAL A 70 -5.83 7.62 -13.39
CA VAL A 70 -6.05 7.60 -11.94
C VAL A 70 -7.33 8.40 -11.67
N LYS A 71 -8.52 7.88 -11.94
CA LYS A 71 -9.75 8.70 -11.98
C LYS A 71 -10.42 8.75 -10.62
N ASP A 72 -10.78 7.58 -10.12
CA ASP A 72 -11.50 7.45 -8.84
C ASP A 72 -10.65 6.72 -7.79
N PHE A 73 -9.77 5.82 -8.24
CA PHE A 73 -8.85 5.07 -7.38
C PHE A 73 -7.42 4.98 -7.94
N VAL A 74 -6.46 4.87 -7.03
CA VAL A 74 -5.06 4.48 -7.32
C VAL A 74 -4.75 3.18 -6.57
N THR A 75 -3.99 2.29 -7.21
CA THR A 75 -3.77 0.92 -6.74
C THR A 75 -2.31 0.52 -6.81
N ILE A 76 -1.89 -0.35 -5.88
CA ILE A 76 -0.56 -0.95 -5.84
C ILE A 76 -0.71 -2.40 -5.42
N TYR A 77 -0.02 -3.31 -6.12
CA TYR A 77 -0.04 -4.73 -5.81
C TYR A 77 1.25 -5.13 -5.10
N VAL A 78 1.13 -6.04 -4.15
CA VAL A 78 2.25 -6.79 -3.58
C VAL A 78 2.01 -8.26 -3.88
N ILE A 79 2.78 -8.84 -4.79
CA ILE A 79 2.55 -10.18 -5.33
C ILE A 79 3.59 -11.16 -4.77
N ALA A 80 3.14 -12.36 -4.39
CA ALA A 80 4.03 -13.44 -3.98
C ALA A 80 4.86 -13.94 -5.18
N PRO A 81 6.12 -14.37 -4.97
CA PRO A 81 6.92 -14.95 -6.04
C PRO A 81 6.25 -16.19 -6.65
N ALA A 82 6.60 -16.50 -7.90
CA ALA A 82 6.05 -17.66 -8.59
C ALA A 82 6.17 -18.95 -7.75
N LYS A 83 5.07 -19.70 -7.66
CA LYS A 83 4.95 -20.96 -6.89
C LYS A 83 5.04 -20.79 -5.36
N ARG A 84 4.84 -19.58 -4.85
CA ARG A 84 4.66 -19.32 -3.41
C ARG A 84 3.36 -18.55 -3.18
N LEU A 85 2.88 -18.61 -1.95
CA LEU A 85 1.77 -17.81 -1.43
C LEU A 85 2.24 -17.14 -0.14
N PHE A 86 1.62 -16.02 0.21
CA PHE A 86 1.79 -15.45 1.54
C PHE A 86 0.98 -16.26 2.54
N GLY A 87 1.64 -16.79 3.57
CA GLY A 87 0.97 -17.52 4.65
C GLY A 87 0.26 -16.56 5.60
N GLY A 88 -0.93 -16.92 6.08
CA GLY A 88 -1.81 -16.02 6.81
C GLY A 88 -1.21 -15.39 8.06
N TYR A 89 -0.45 -16.14 8.88
CA TYR A 89 0.20 -15.59 10.08
C TYR A 89 1.29 -14.57 9.75
N ASP A 90 2.21 -14.91 8.84
CA ASP A 90 3.30 -14.03 8.44
C ASP A 90 2.75 -12.76 7.76
N MET A 91 1.75 -12.93 6.90
CA MET A 91 1.02 -11.85 6.26
C MET A 91 0.32 -10.94 7.27
N LEU A 92 -0.43 -11.51 8.21
CA LEU A 92 -1.11 -10.74 9.26
C LEU A 92 -0.10 -9.93 10.08
N GLN A 93 1.01 -10.56 10.48
CA GLN A 93 2.06 -9.89 11.24
C GLN A 93 2.69 -8.74 10.45
N ALA A 94 3.01 -8.96 9.17
CA ALA A 94 3.57 -7.93 8.30
C ALA A 94 2.60 -6.76 8.12
N ILE A 95 1.32 -7.03 7.86
CA ILE A 95 0.27 -6.01 7.74
C ILE A 95 0.19 -5.17 9.01
N LEU A 96 0.06 -5.80 10.19
CA LEU A 96 -0.04 -5.08 11.45
C LEU A 96 1.22 -4.25 11.78
N ALA A 97 2.41 -4.73 11.38
CA ALA A 97 3.67 -4.01 11.61
C ALA A 97 3.74 -2.65 10.87
N THR A 98 2.99 -2.48 9.79
CA THR A 98 2.89 -1.20 9.05
C THR A 98 1.98 -0.17 9.74
N GLY A 99 1.16 -0.60 10.70
CA GLY A 99 0.15 0.22 11.38
C GLY A 99 -1.25 0.14 10.76
N LEU A 100 -1.44 -0.73 9.77
CA LEU A 100 -2.75 -1.09 9.23
C LEU A 100 -3.61 -1.76 10.31
N GLN A 101 -4.91 -1.47 10.31
CA GLN A 101 -5.86 -1.96 11.28
C GLN A 101 -6.99 -2.72 10.59
N TYR A 102 -7.32 -3.90 11.10
CA TYR A 102 -8.45 -4.67 10.60
C TYR A 102 -9.75 -3.94 10.92
N GLY A 103 -10.69 -3.93 9.98
CA GLY A 103 -11.90 -3.17 10.13
C GLY A 103 -13.00 -3.59 9.17
N ASP A 104 -13.59 -2.56 8.58
CA ASP A 104 -14.81 -2.69 7.80
C ASP A 104 -14.55 -3.61 6.60
N GLN A 105 -15.58 -4.36 6.21
CA GLN A 105 -15.51 -5.33 5.10
C GLN A 105 -14.44 -6.43 5.24
N GLN A 106 -14.03 -6.74 6.47
CA GLN A 106 -13.10 -7.82 6.72
C GLN A 106 -11.74 -7.62 6.01
N ILE A 107 -11.35 -6.37 5.81
CA ILE A 107 -10.07 -5.96 5.24
C ILE A 107 -9.30 -5.03 6.19
N PHE A 108 -8.11 -4.61 5.77
CA PHE A 108 -7.27 -3.72 6.56
C PHE A 108 -7.30 -2.30 6.02
N HIS A 109 -7.20 -1.33 6.93
CA HIS A 109 -7.21 0.08 6.59
C HIS A 109 -6.08 0.82 7.29
N TYR A 110 -5.53 1.81 6.59
CA TYR A 110 -4.63 2.79 7.17
C TYR A 110 -5.46 4.01 7.54
N TYR A 111 -5.42 4.42 8.80
CA TYR A 111 -6.14 5.60 9.30
C TYR A 111 -5.16 6.73 9.59
N GLN A 112 -5.63 7.97 9.43
CA GLN A 112 -4.96 9.14 9.99
C GLN A 112 -5.02 9.05 11.53
N GLY A 113 -3.90 9.35 12.21
CA GLY A 113 -3.85 9.24 13.67
C GLY A 113 -3.64 7.81 14.19
N LYS A 114 -3.91 7.61 15.49
CA LYS A 114 -3.85 6.31 16.17
C LYS A 114 -5.27 5.84 16.47
N ASN A 115 -5.47 4.53 16.66
CA ASN A 115 -6.73 3.93 17.16
C ASN A 115 -8.00 4.16 16.30
N ARG A 116 -7.87 4.20 14.97
CA ARG A 116 -9.01 4.39 14.02
C ARG A 116 -9.84 5.67 14.25
N THR A 117 -9.29 6.69 14.91
CA THR A 117 -10.05 7.91 15.23
C THR A 117 -10.05 8.94 14.11
N GLY A 118 -9.11 8.87 13.17
CA GLY A 118 -9.05 9.75 12.02
C GLY A 118 -9.63 9.13 10.75
N LYS A 119 -9.57 9.88 9.65
CA LYS A 119 -10.07 9.44 8.35
C LYS A 119 -9.31 8.19 7.87
N LYS A 120 -10.01 7.27 7.20
CA LYS A 120 -9.35 6.24 6.37
C LYS A 120 -8.43 6.97 5.38
N LEU A 121 -7.28 6.42 5.02
CA LEU A 121 -6.37 6.98 4.01
C LEU A 121 -6.32 6.07 2.79
N PHE A 122 -6.10 4.77 3.03
CA PHE A 122 -6.13 3.71 2.03
C PHE A 122 -6.46 2.37 2.68
N SER A 123 -6.77 1.38 1.85
CA SER A 123 -7.17 0.04 2.26
C SER A 123 -6.25 -1.02 1.66
N VAL A 124 -6.22 -2.19 2.29
CA VAL A 124 -5.49 -3.37 1.83
C VAL A 124 -6.41 -4.58 1.86
N ALA A 125 -6.58 -5.20 0.70
CA ALA A 125 -7.37 -6.41 0.49
C ALA A 125 -6.48 -7.56 -0.03
N SER A 126 -6.97 -8.79 0.04
CA SER A 126 -6.39 -9.93 -0.66
C SER A 126 -6.51 -9.73 -2.18
N ALA A 127 -5.46 -10.12 -2.92
CA ALA A 127 -5.52 -10.16 -4.38
C ALA A 127 -6.37 -11.32 -4.92
N ASP A 128 -6.65 -12.33 -4.09
CA ASP A 128 -7.54 -13.43 -4.43
C ASP A 128 -8.99 -13.09 -4.10
N GLU A 129 -9.94 -13.65 -4.86
CA GLU A 129 -11.36 -13.49 -4.58
C GLU A 129 -11.76 -14.29 -3.32
N PRO A 130 -12.59 -13.73 -2.42
CA PRO A 130 -13.36 -12.49 -2.58
C PRO A 130 -12.57 -11.19 -2.32
N GLY A 131 -11.44 -11.24 -1.60
CA GLY A 131 -10.63 -10.06 -1.25
C GLY A 131 -10.53 -9.82 0.26
N GLU A 132 -11.35 -10.52 1.04
CA GLU A 132 -11.42 -10.44 2.50
C GLU A 132 -10.35 -11.30 3.19
N PHE A 133 -10.12 -11.03 4.48
CA PHE A 133 -9.31 -11.86 5.36
C PHE A 133 -10.18 -12.55 6.42
N ASP A 134 -10.28 -13.88 6.34
CA ASP A 134 -10.88 -14.70 7.39
C ASP A 134 -9.89 -14.87 8.55
N LEU A 135 -9.93 -13.94 9.50
CA LEU A 135 -9.06 -13.99 10.68
C LEU A 135 -9.36 -15.20 11.59
N SER A 136 -10.56 -15.78 11.53
CA SER A 136 -10.91 -16.96 12.33
C SER A 136 -10.16 -18.22 11.86
N LYS A 137 -9.76 -18.26 10.59
CA LYS A 137 -9.02 -19.36 9.96
C LYS A 137 -7.64 -18.93 9.45
N ILE A 138 -7.05 -17.89 10.03
CA ILE A 138 -5.80 -17.29 9.54
C ILE A 138 -4.65 -18.30 9.40
N GLY A 139 -4.60 -19.34 10.23
CA GLY A 139 -3.57 -20.37 10.14
C GLY A 139 -3.62 -21.25 8.89
N ASN A 140 -4.79 -21.35 8.25
CA ASN A 140 -4.98 -22.04 6.98
C ASN A 140 -5.16 -21.06 5.81
N PHE A 141 -5.18 -19.75 6.08
CA PHE A 141 -5.30 -18.73 5.05
C PHE A 141 -3.98 -18.57 4.31
N SER A 142 -4.07 -18.36 3.01
CA SER A 142 -2.96 -17.93 2.18
C SER A 142 -3.47 -17.17 0.97
N CYS A 143 -2.70 -16.22 0.46
CA CYS A 143 -3.06 -15.51 -0.76
C CYS A 143 -1.89 -15.36 -1.74
N SER A 144 -2.22 -15.14 -3.01
CA SER A 144 -1.26 -14.87 -4.08
C SER A 144 -0.69 -13.45 -4.03
N GLY A 145 -1.34 -12.55 -3.30
CA GLY A 145 -0.90 -11.17 -3.15
C GLY A 145 -1.85 -10.30 -2.33
N LEU A 146 -1.49 -9.03 -2.23
CA LEU A 146 -2.26 -7.98 -1.60
C LEU A 146 -2.50 -6.86 -2.60
N ILE A 147 -3.65 -6.20 -2.48
CA ILE A 147 -4.01 -5.01 -3.25
C ILE A 147 -4.17 -3.86 -2.27
N LEU A 148 -3.32 -2.85 -2.41
CA LEU A 148 -3.47 -1.57 -1.74
C LEU A 148 -4.22 -0.63 -2.66
N TYR A 149 -5.21 0.08 -2.14
CA TYR A 149 -5.96 1.05 -2.94
C TYR A 149 -6.39 2.26 -2.13
N GLN A 150 -6.39 3.41 -2.80
CA GLN A 150 -6.83 4.69 -2.27
C GLN A 150 -7.86 5.29 -3.21
N LYS A 151 -8.98 5.77 -2.65
CA LYS A 151 -9.95 6.60 -3.36
C LYS A 151 -9.46 8.04 -3.42
N ILE A 152 -9.40 8.65 -4.59
CA ILE A 152 -8.74 9.96 -4.77
C ILE A 152 -9.65 11.11 -4.33
N ALA A 153 -10.93 11.02 -4.68
CA ALA A 153 -11.93 12.07 -4.46
C ALA A 153 -12.08 12.49 -2.99
N ASP A 154 -11.64 11.64 -2.06
CA ASP A 154 -11.83 11.87 -0.64
C ASP A 154 -10.72 12.76 -0.03
N TYR A 155 -9.67 13.16 -0.76
CA TYR A 155 -8.51 13.84 -0.16
C TYR A 155 -8.00 15.06 -0.92
N GLN A 156 -7.62 16.10 -0.18
CA GLN A 156 -6.98 17.31 -0.71
C GLN A 156 -5.51 17.12 -1.10
N LYS A 157 -4.84 16.11 -0.54
CA LYS A 157 -3.42 15.79 -0.83
C LYS A 157 -3.25 14.32 -1.21
N PRO A 158 -3.83 13.88 -2.34
CA PRO A 158 -3.83 12.47 -2.71
C PRO A 158 -2.42 11.93 -3.01
N VAL A 159 -1.49 12.80 -3.43
CA VAL A 159 -0.08 12.45 -3.65
C VAL A 159 0.63 12.02 -2.37
N THR A 160 0.41 12.74 -1.27
CA THR A 160 1.00 12.44 0.04
C THR A 160 0.57 11.06 0.54
N ILE A 161 -0.71 10.73 0.34
CA ILE A 161 -1.27 9.43 0.73
C ILE A 161 -0.77 8.33 -0.21
N PHE A 162 -0.67 8.60 -1.51
CA PHE A 162 -0.10 7.67 -2.47
C PHE A 162 1.36 7.32 -2.13
N ASP A 163 2.18 8.30 -1.77
CA ASP A 163 3.57 8.07 -1.35
C ASP A 163 3.65 7.21 -0.09
N LEU A 164 2.80 7.49 0.90
CA LEU A 164 2.68 6.65 2.09
C LEU A 164 2.24 5.22 1.74
N MET A 165 1.25 5.08 0.85
CA MET A 165 0.75 3.78 0.39
C MET A 165 1.85 2.99 -0.33
N LEU A 166 2.67 3.65 -1.15
CA LEU A 166 3.81 3.04 -1.84
C LEU A 166 4.91 2.60 -0.86
N ASP A 167 5.23 3.43 0.13
CA ASP A 167 6.18 3.06 1.21
C ASP A 167 5.70 1.81 1.96
N VAL A 168 4.41 1.76 2.29
CA VAL A 168 3.79 0.60 2.95
C VAL A 168 3.82 -0.63 2.05
N ALA A 169 3.52 -0.50 0.75
CA ALA A 169 3.61 -1.61 -0.21
C ALA A 169 5.03 -2.19 -0.28
N TYR A 170 6.05 -1.33 -0.29
CA TYR A 170 7.45 -1.78 -0.28
C TYR A 170 7.84 -2.47 1.03
N GLN A 171 7.34 -1.99 2.17
CA GLN A 171 7.58 -2.63 3.46
C GLN A 171 6.96 -4.03 3.50
N LEU A 172 5.70 -4.17 3.04
CA LEU A 172 5.01 -5.46 2.94
C LEU A 172 5.73 -6.43 1.99
N ALA A 173 6.19 -5.94 0.84
CA ALA A 173 6.96 -6.74 -0.10
C ALA A 173 8.27 -7.25 0.52
N GLU A 174 8.97 -6.41 1.30
CA GLU A 174 10.19 -6.82 2.00
C GLU A 174 9.91 -7.88 3.07
N ASP A 175 8.90 -7.65 3.92
CA ASP A 175 8.58 -8.53 5.05
C ASP A 175 8.02 -9.88 4.60
N LEU A 176 7.29 -9.92 3.47
CA LEU A 176 6.68 -11.13 2.92
C LEU A 176 7.50 -11.78 1.80
N GLY A 177 8.63 -11.18 1.41
CA GLY A 177 9.43 -11.64 0.28
C GLY A 177 8.68 -11.59 -1.05
N GLY A 178 7.81 -10.58 -1.23
CA GLY A 178 7.04 -10.31 -2.44
C GLY A 178 7.65 -9.25 -3.34
N GLU A 179 6.89 -8.89 -4.38
CA GLU A 179 7.26 -7.86 -5.35
C GLU A 179 6.16 -6.81 -5.49
N VAL A 180 6.55 -5.53 -5.52
CA VAL A 180 5.63 -4.42 -5.80
C VAL A 180 5.36 -4.35 -7.30
N ARG A 181 4.08 -4.25 -7.67
CA ARG A 181 3.60 -4.23 -9.06
C ARG A 181 2.45 -3.24 -9.23
N LEU A 182 2.26 -2.75 -10.45
CA LEU A 182 1.10 -1.91 -10.81
C LEU A 182 -0.16 -2.75 -11.01
N ALA A 183 0.04 -3.90 -11.65
CA ALA A 183 -0.97 -4.90 -11.93
C ALA A 183 -0.28 -6.28 -11.84
N LYS A 184 -1.05 -7.36 -11.84
CA LYS A 184 -0.50 -8.72 -11.75
C LYS A 184 0.66 -8.97 -12.71
N ASP A 185 0.57 -8.47 -13.95
CA ASP A 185 1.55 -8.66 -15.02
C ASP A 185 2.41 -7.43 -15.33
N TYR A 186 2.29 -6.34 -14.55
CA TYR A 186 3.01 -5.10 -14.82
C TYR A 186 3.93 -4.72 -13.65
N PRO A 187 5.27 -4.83 -13.80
CA PRO A 187 6.21 -4.53 -12.73
C PRO A 187 6.19 -3.05 -12.36
N TRP A 188 6.52 -2.74 -11.10
CA TRP A 188 6.67 -1.35 -10.68
C TRP A 188 7.94 -0.72 -11.26
N THR A 189 7.86 0.53 -11.73
CA THR A 189 9.00 1.33 -12.20
C THR A 189 8.93 2.75 -11.63
N GLU A 190 10.07 3.45 -11.58
CA GLU A 190 10.13 4.83 -11.11
C GLU A 190 9.41 5.80 -12.08
N GLU A 191 9.53 5.56 -13.39
CA GLU A 191 8.81 6.37 -14.39
C GLU A 191 7.29 6.30 -14.20
N LEU A 192 6.79 5.14 -13.76
CA LEU A 192 5.38 4.93 -13.47
C LEU A 192 4.94 5.68 -12.20
N SER A 193 5.69 5.59 -11.10
CA SER A 193 5.35 6.34 -9.88
C SER A 193 5.27 7.83 -10.17
N GLU A 194 6.17 8.33 -11.00
CA GLU A 194 6.27 9.74 -11.34
C GLU A 194 5.09 10.16 -12.20
N SER A 195 4.71 9.31 -13.17
CA SER A 195 3.50 9.50 -13.97
C SER A 195 2.24 9.56 -13.11
N ILE A 196 2.09 8.62 -12.15
CA ILE A 196 0.93 8.59 -11.23
C ILE A 196 0.90 9.85 -10.36
N ARG A 197 2.03 10.27 -9.78
CA ARG A 197 2.13 11.52 -9.02
C ARG A 197 1.68 12.73 -9.84
N GLN A 198 2.14 12.84 -11.10
CA GLN A 198 1.75 13.93 -11.98
C GLN A 198 0.25 13.92 -12.31
N GLN A 199 -0.36 12.74 -12.45
CA GLN A 199 -1.81 12.64 -12.67
C GLN A 199 -2.59 13.08 -11.43
N LEU A 200 -2.20 12.62 -10.24
CA LEU A 200 -2.82 13.01 -8.97
C LEU A 200 -2.74 14.52 -8.72
N LEU A 201 -1.60 15.14 -9.02
CA LEU A 201 -1.43 16.59 -8.92
C LEU A 201 -2.40 17.34 -9.85
N LYS A 202 -2.60 16.87 -11.09
CA LYS A 202 -3.51 17.53 -12.05
C LYS A 202 -4.97 17.48 -11.62
N GLN A 203 -5.38 16.45 -10.89
CA GLN A 203 -6.77 16.28 -10.44
C GLN A 203 -7.11 17.06 -9.18
N THR A 204 -6.10 17.49 -8.42
CA THR A 204 -6.28 18.27 -7.19
C THR A 204 -6.59 19.75 -7.48
N VAL A 205 -6.51 20.20 -8.75
CA VAL A 205 -6.62 21.61 -9.17
C VAL A 205 -8.05 22.00 -9.62
N ILE A 206 -9.09 21.27 -9.22
CA ILE A 206 -10.48 21.54 -9.60
C ILE A 206 -11.30 21.98 -8.39
#